data_AF-A0A1L9NY39-F1
#
_entry.id   AF-A0A1L9NY39-F1
#
_cell.length_a   1.000
_cell.length_b   1.000
_cell.length_c   1.000
_cell.angle_alpha   90.00
_cell.angle_beta   90.00
_cell.angle_gamma   90.00
#
_symmetry.space_group_name_H-M   'P 1'
#
loop_
_entity.id
_entity.type
_entity.pdbx_description
1 polymer ?
#
loop_
_entity_poly.entity_id
_entity_poly.type
_entity_poly.pdbx_seq_one_letter_code
_entity_poly.pdbx_strand_id
1 'polypeptide(L)'
;MNTALITHPACLEHVTPSGHPEQVARLEYILSALKDKDLKRVKAPMGSEDDIMRCHPASHITDLRSALPNVGNRQLDADTHMSPGSLDAAFRAVGAVTKAVDMVMAGEAGNAFAAIRPPGHHCETSTPMGFCLFGNVAIGAKYALEHHGLSRVAVVDFDVHHGNGTQDLLWNEARALTITSQQMPLWPGSGERSDKGGFDNVVNLPIEPESSGDQMRALYTAEVFPRLRAFKPEMIFISAGFDAHQDDPLANLNWSTGDFKWLTKELCKIAGEICDGRVVSALEGGYDLDALAEAVAAHVDALMEASA
;
A
#
# COMPACT_ATOMS: atom_id res chain seq x y z
N MET A 1 10.57 17.94 -9.70
CA MET A 1 9.86 17.05 -10.67
C MET A 1 8.51 16.69 -10.07
N ASN A 2 7.38 16.94 -10.73
CA ASN A 2 6.06 16.75 -10.08
C ASN A 2 5.81 15.30 -9.62
N THR A 3 5.12 15.15 -8.49
CA THR A 3 4.53 13.87 -8.04
C THR A 3 3.53 13.33 -9.06
N ALA A 4 3.63 12.04 -9.37
CA ALA A 4 2.64 11.35 -10.21
C ALA A 4 1.45 10.86 -9.39
N LEU A 5 0.23 11.07 -9.91
CA LEU A 5 -0.99 10.45 -9.41
C LEU A 5 -1.47 9.42 -10.43
N ILE A 6 -1.49 8.14 -10.06
CA ILE A 6 -1.84 7.06 -10.96
C ILE A 6 -3.13 6.39 -10.48
N THR A 7 -4.14 6.33 -11.36
CA THR A 7 -5.46 5.75 -11.05
C THR A 7 -6.18 5.30 -12.33
N HIS A 8 -7.31 4.62 -12.22
CA HIS A 8 -8.12 4.18 -13.36
C HIS A 8 -9.61 4.12 -13.01
N PRO A 9 -10.53 4.49 -13.94
CA PRO A 9 -11.97 4.36 -13.70
C PRO A 9 -12.43 2.96 -13.31
N ALA A 10 -11.81 1.91 -13.85
CA ALA A 10 -12.12 0.52 -13.46
C ALA A 10 -11.90 0.21 -11.97
N CYS A 11 -11.06 0.98 -11.26
CA CYS A 11 -10.94 0.84 -9.80
C CYS A 11 -12.27 1.18 -9.08
N LEU A 12 -13.20 1.88 -9.73
CA LEU A 12 -14.57 2.14 -9.25
C LEU A 12 -15.54 1.01 -9.60
N GLU A 13 -15.15 0.08 -10.48
CA GLU A 13 -15.96 -1.07 -10.90
C GLU A 13 -15.75 -2.29 -9.98
N HIS A 14 -14.78 -2.23 -9.06
CA HIS A 14 -14.71 -3.10 -7.90
C HIS A 14 -15.78 -2.70 -6.88
N VAL A 15 -16.98 -3.26 -7.09
CA VAL A 15 -18.14 -3.08 -6.22
C VAL A 15 -18.15 -4.18 -5.17
N THR A 16 -18.33 -3.80 -3.91
CA THR A 16 -18.50 -4.68 -2.75
C THR A 16 -19.98 -4.69 -2.30
N PRO A 17 -20.40 -5.64 -1.45
CA PRO A 17 -21.76 -5.66 -0.92
C PRO A 17 -22.14 -4.35 -0.19
N SER A 18 -23.43 -4.03 -0.15
CA SER A 18 -23.92 -2.86 0.59
C SER A 18 -23.52 -2.93 2.07
N GLY A 19 -22.99 -1.83 2.60
CA GLY A 19 -22.52 -1.73 4.00
C GLY A 19 -21.09 -2.25 4.21
N HIS A 20 -20.43 -2.76 3.17
CA HIS A 20 -19.03 -3.14 3.23
C HIS A 20 -18.13 -1.89 3.38
N PRO A 21 -17.13 -1.87 4.28
CA PRO A 21 -16.31 -0.68 4.52
C PRO A 21 -15.40 -0.33 3.34
N GLU A 22 -14.87 -1.35 2.63
CA GLU A 22 -14.14 -1.19 1.37
C GLU A 22 -15.11 -0.84 0.22
N GLN A 23 -15.66 0.38 0.24
CA GLN A 23 -16.68 0.84 -0.72
C GLN A 23 -16.10 1.75 -1.82
N VAL A 24 -16.80 1.82 -2.95
CA VAL A 24 -16.43 2.67 -4.11
C VAL A 24 -16.23 4.14 -3.72
N ALA A 25 -17.07 4.64 -2.81
CA ALA A 25 -17.03 6.03 -2.33
C ALA A 25 -15.66 6.44 -1.78
N ARG A 26 -14.86 5.51 -1.24
CA ARG A 26 -13.49 5.78 -0.77
C ARG A 26 -12.64 6.45 -1.84
N LEU A 27 -12.61 5.86 -3.04
CA LEU A 27 -11.81 6.40 -4.14
C LEU A 27 -12.44 7.66 -4.74
N GLU A 28 -13.77 7.79 -4.76
CA GLU A 28 -14.45 9.00 -5.21
C GLU A 28 -14.07 10.22 -4.34
N TYR A 29 -14.09 10.04 -3.01
CA TYR A 29 -13.73 11.06 -2.04
C TYR A 29 -12.25 11.46 -2.17
N ILE A 30 -11.36 10.48 -2.28
CA ILE A 30 -9.93 10.72 -2.52
C ILE A 30 -9.72 11.51 -3.82
N LEU A 31 -10.29 11.08 -4.94
CA LEU A 31 -10.11 11.74 -6.22
C LEU A 31 -10.67 13.17 -6.21
N SER A 32 -11.76 13.40 -5.49
CA SER A 32 -12.31 14.75 -5.25
C SER A 32 -11.35 15.62 -4.43
N ALA A 33 -10.80 15.12 -3.33
CA ALA A 33 -9.85 15.84 -2.48
C ALA A 33 -8.53 16.17 -3.20
N LEU A 34 -8.13 15.35 -4.17
CA LEU A 34 -6.92 15.55 -4.96
C LEU A 34 -7.16 16.38 -6.24
N LYS A 35 -8.40 16.74 -6.60
CA LYS A 35 -8.75 17.26 -7.94
C LYS A 35 -8.00 18.54 -8.36
N ASP A 36 -7.76 19.45 -7.42
CA ASP A 36 -7.17 20.77 -7.68
C ASP A 36 -5.66 20.82 -7.42
N LYS A 37 -5.05 19.71 -7.00
CA LYS A 37 -3.60 19.62 -6.77
C LYS A 37 -2.84 19.47 -8.09
N ASP A 38 -1.68 20.14 -8.19
CA ASP A 38 -0.78 20.10 -9.36
C ASP A 38 0.02 18.78 -9.42
N LEU A 39 -0.66 17.72 -9.82
CA LEU A 39 -0.14 16.36 -9.93
C LEU A 39 0.00 15.94 -11.39
N LYS A 40 1.04 15.17 -11.70
CA LYS A 40 1.16 14.50 -13.00
C LYS A 40 0.18 13.31 -13.03
N ARG A 41 -1.03 13.54 -13.55
CA ARG A 41 -2.09 12.53 -13.60
C ARG A 41 -1.85 11.53 -14.73
N VAL A 42 -1.81 10.25 -14.39
CA VAL A 42 -1.57 9.15 -15.33
C VAL A 42 -2.64 8.08 -15.15
N LYS A 43 -3.17 7.58 -16.27
CA LYS A 43 -4.12 6.47 -16.27
C LYS A 43 -3.35 5.17 -16.07
N ALA A 44 -3.74 4.36 -15.08
CA ALA A 44 -3.06 3.10 -14.81
C ALA A 44 -3.17 2.14 -16.02
N PRO A 45 -2.06 1.59 -16.51
CA PRO A 45 -2.10 0.53 -17.52
C PRO A 45 -2.71 -0.74 -16.95
N MET A 46 -2.98 -1.71 -17.82
CA MET A 46 -3.32 -3.06 -17.35
C MET A 46 -2.04 -3.70 -16.82
N GLY A 47 -2.07 -4.23 -15.59
CA GLY A 47 -0.97 -5.05 -15.07
C GLY A 47 -0.76 -6.29 -15.94
N SER A 48 0.48 -6.76 -16.04
CA SER A 48 0.78 -8.01 -16.74
C SER A 48 0.64 -9.20 -15.80
N GLU A 49 0.29 -10.37 -16.34
CA GLU A 49 0.33 -11.61 -15.53
C GLU A 49 1.75 -11.93 -15.09
N ASP A 50 2.76 -11.63 -15.92
CA ASP A 50 4.17 -11.83 -15.57
C ASP A 50 4.57 -11.04 -14.32
N ASP A 51 4.05 -9.82 -14.16
CA ASP A 51 4.31 -9.01 -12.96
C ASP A 51 3.57 -9.55 -11.73
N ILE A 52 2.32 -10.00 -11.88
CA ILE A 52 1.58 -10.65 -10.80
C ILE A 52 2.29 -11.95 -10.37
N MET A 53 2.84 -12.68 -11.35
CA MET A 53 3.55 -13.94 -11.12
C MET A 53 4.90 -13.80 -10.41
N ARG A 54 5.39 -12.58 -10.19
CA ARG A 54 6.53 -12.33 -9.30
C ARG A 54 6.20 -12.66 -7.85
N CYS A 55 4.94 -12.52 -7.46
CA CYS A 55 4.44 -12.74 -6.09
C CYS A 55 3.54 -13.97 -5.98
N HIS A 56 2.67 -14.19 -6.96
CA HIS A 56 1.62 -15.22 -6.88
C HIS A 56 1.84 -16.32 -7.92
N PRO A 57 1.54 -17.59 -7.63
CA PRO A 57 1.58 -18.62 -8.66
C PRO A 57 0.48 -18.39 -9.70
N ALA A 58 0.67 -18.90 -10.92
CA ALA A 58 -0.34 -18.83 -11.99
C ALA A 58 -1.71 -19.44 -11.58
N SER A 59 -1.69 -20.39 -10.63
CA SER A 59 -2.92 -20.96 -10.06
C SER A 59 -3.76 -19.90 -9.33
N HIS A 60 -3.14 -18.98 -8.59
CA HIS A 60 -3.86 -17.90 -7.89
C HIS A 60 -4.66 -17.02 -8.87
N ILE A 61 -4.05 -16.65 -9.99
CA ILE A 61 -4.72 -15.88 -11.05
C ILE A 61 -5.87 -16.70 -11.67
N THR A 62 -5.64 -17.99 -11.91
CA THR A 62 -6.63 -18.91 -12.49
C THR A 62 -7.82 -19.12 -11.55
N ASP A 63 -7.57 -19.22 -10.24
CA ASP A 63 -8.58 -19.40 -9.21
C ASP A 63 -9.46 -18.15 -9.07
N LEU A 64 -8.86 -16.96 -9.06
CA LEU A 64 -9.61 -15.70 -9.07
C LEU A 64 -10.45 -15.53 -10.34
N ARG A 65 -9.93 -15.91 -11.52
CA ARG A 65 -10.70 -15.92 -12.77
C ARG A 65 -11.88 -16.88 -12.72
N SER A 66 -11.67 -18.05 -12.12
CA SER A 66 -12.72 -19.05 -11.94
C SER A 66 -13.79 -18.61 -10.91
N ALA A 67 -13.39 -17.78 -9.95
CA ALA A 67 -14.28 -17.21 -8.95
C ALA A 67 -15.02 -15.93 -9.40
N LEU A 68 -14.58 -15.28 -10.49
CA LEU A 68 -15.17 -14.04 -10.98
C LEU A 68 -16.66 -14.23 -11.32
N PRO A 69 -17.59 -13.53 -10.65
CA PRO A 69 -19.00 -13.63 -10.98
C PRO A 69 -19.32 -12.83 -12.25
N ASN A 70 -20.26 -13.34 -13.06
CA ASN A 70 -20.82 -12.59 -14.20
C ASN A 70 -21.80 -11.49 -13.75
N VAL A 71 -22.46 -11.67 -12.60
CA VAL A 71 -23.41 -10.74 -11.98
C VAL A 71 -23.35 -10.84 -10.46
N GLY A 72 -23.67 -9.74 -9.76
CA GLY A 72 -23.71 -9.71 -8.30
C GLY A 72 -22.33 -9.80 -7.67
N ASN A 73 -22.26 -10.36 -6.46
CA ASN A 73 -21.02 -10.51 -5.69
C ASN A 73 -20.72 -11.99 -5.40
N ARG A 74 -19.44 -12.35 -5.37
CA ARG A 74 -18.90 -13.62 -4.90
C ARG A 74 -18.03 -13.35 -3.68
N GLN A 75 -18.39 -13.95 -2.55
CA GLN A 75 -17.55 -13.94 -1.34
C GLN A 75 -16.43 -15.00 -1.49
N LEU A 76 -15.18 -14.58 -1.26
CA LEU A 76 -13.98 -15.44 -1.32
C LEU A 76 -13.60 -15.97 0.07
N ASP A 77 -13.63 -15.12 1.09
CA ASP A 77 -13.42 -15.44 2.50
C ASP A 77 -14.42 -14.68 3.40
N ALA A 78 -14.11 -14.45 4.68
CA ALA A 78 -15.03 -13.78 5.59
C ALA A 78 -15.41 -12.35 5.14
N ASP A 79 -14.51 -11.64 4.48
CA ASP A 79 -14.62 -10.20 4.24
C ASP A 79 -14.20 -9.76 2.82
N THR A 80 -13.61 -10.63 2.03
CA THR A 80 -13.14 -10.36 0.66
C THR A 80 -14.18 -10.79 -0.36
N HIS A 81 -14.54 -9.87 -1.24
CA HIS A 81 -15.60 -10.05 -2.22
C HIS A 81 -15.11 -9.74 -3.64
N MET A 82 -15.74 -10.35 -4.64
CA MET A 82 -15.56 -10.02 -6.04
C MET A 82 -16.89 -9.67 -6.69
N SER A 83 -16.87 -8.70 -7.60
CA SER A 83 -17.95 -8.35 -8.54
C SER A 83 -17.38 -8.42 -9.98
N PRO A 84 -18.21 -8.28 -11.03
CA PRO A 84 -17.74 -8.43 -12.41
C PRO A 84 -16.55 -7.53 -12.79
N GLY A 85 -16.42 -6.35 -12.17
CA GLY A 85 -15.32 -5.42 -12.41
C GLY A 85 -14.05 -5.67 -11.56
N SER A 86 -14.09 -6.59 -10.59
CA SER A 86 -12.99 -6.80 -9.63
C SER A 86 -11.66 -7.16 -10.29
N LEU A 87 -11.66 -8.02 -11.30
CA LEU A 87 -10.40 -8.44 -11.91
C LEU A 87 -9.79 -7.34 -12.78
N ASP A 88 -10.59 -6.57 -13.53
CA ASP A 88 -10.04 -5.42 -14.25
C ASP A 88 -9.44 -4.42 -13.25
N ALA A 89 -10.19 -4.09 -12.18
CA ALA A 89 -9.72 -3.21 -11.11
C ALA A 89 -8.40 -3.70 -10.48
N ALA A 90 -8.31 -4.98 -10.12
CA ALA A 90 -7.11 -5.56 -9.50
C ALA A 90 -5.89 -5.56 -10.43
N PHE A 91 -6.08 -5.86 -11.73
CA PHE A 91 -5.00 -5.75 -12.69
C PHE A 91 -4.59 -4.29 -12.92
N ARG A 92 -5.53 -3.32 -12.88
CA ARG A 92 -5.20 -1.89 -12.92
C ARG A 92 -4.47 -1.42 -11.67
N ALA A 93 -4.78 -1.98 -10.50
CA ALA A 93 -4.07 -1.71 -9.26
C ALA A 93 -2.58 -2.11 -9.38
N VAL A 94 -2.31 -3.32 -9.85
CA VAL A 94 -0.94 -3.79 -10.15
C VAL A 94 -0.27 -2.91 -11.20
N GLY A 95 -0.95 -2.62 -12.31
CA GLY A 95 -0.42 -1.77 -13.38
C GLY A 95 -0.12 -0.34 -12.93
N ALA A 96 -0.86 0.19 -11.95
CA ALA A 96 -0.60 1.51 -11.38
C ALA A 96 0.73 1.53 -10.63
N VAL A 97 0.99 0.51 -9.81
CA VAL A 97 2.21 0.41 -9.00
C VAL A 97 3.43 0.18 -9.91
N THR A 98 3.37 -0.72 -10.89
CA THR A 98 4.50 -0.93 -11.82
C THR A 98 4.77 0.30 -12.68
N LYS A 99 3.72 1.00 -13.14
CA LYS A 99 3.87 2.28 -13.84
C LYS A 99 4.49 3.37 -12.94
N ALA A 100 4.14 3.38 -11.65
CA ALA A 100 4.74 4.30 -10.68
C ALA A 100 6.25 4.05 -10.56
N VAL A 101 6.66 2.80 -10.44
CA VAL A 101 8.08 2.39 -10.43
C VAL A 101 8.78 2.85 -11.71
N ASP A 102 8.22 2.56 -12.88
CA ASP A 102 8.81 2.97 -14.16
C ASP A 102 9.02 4.48 -14.25
N MET A 103 8.01 5.26 -13.85
CA MET A 103 8.08 6.72 -13.93
C MET A 103 9.12 7.31 -12.98
N VAL A 104 9.24 6.75 -11.77
CA VAL A 104 10.24 7.20 -10.79
C VAL A 104 11.64 6.79 -11.23
N MET A 105 11.82 5.56 -11.71
CA MET A 105 13.11 5.06 -12.23
C MET A 105 13.58 5.83 -13.46
N ALA A 106 12.67 6.23 -14.34
CA ALA A 106 12.97 7.00 -15.55
C ALA A 106 13.18 8.51 -15.28
N GLY A 107 13.00 8.99 -14.05
CA GLY A 107 13.01 10.43 -13.74
C GLY A 107 11.86 11.21 -14.39
N GLU A 108 10.78 10.52 -14.75
CA GLU A 108 9.55 11.14 -15.27
C GLU A 108 8.68 11.74 -14.16
N ALA A 109 8.91 11.33 -12.91
CA ALA A 109 8.31 11.86 -11.69
C ALA A 109 9.32 11.74 -10.53
N GLY A 110 9.29 12.66 -9.58
CA GLY A 110 10.17 12.58 -8.40
C GLY A 110 9.75 11.45 -7.44
N ASN A 111 8.44 11.27 -7.29
CA ASN A 111 7.78 10.21 -6.54
C ASN A 111 6.37 10.00 -7.10
N ALA A 112 5.65 8.98 -6.62
CA ALA A 112 4.33 8.65 -7.13
C ALA A 112 3.37 8.16 -6.04
N PHE A 113 2.10 8.45 -6.21
CA PHE A 113 0.98 7.89 -5.45
C PHE A 113 0.00 7.16 -6.38
N ALA A 114 -0.25 5.88 -6.10
CA ALA A 114 -1.23 5.06 -6.78
C ALA A 114 -2.55 5.06 -5.99
N ALA A 115 -3.53 5.83 -6.45
CA ALA A 115 -4.88 5.85 -5.90
C ALA A 115 -5.70 4.71 -6.53
N ILE A 116 -5.64 3.54 -5.91
CA ILE A 116 -6.12 2.27 -6.47
C ILE A 116 -7.10 1.57 -5.53
N ARG A 117 -7.97 0.74 -6.11
CA ARG A 117 -8.85 -0.20 -5.41
C ARG A 117 -9.06 -1.42 -6.32
N PRO A 118 -9.03 -2.66 -5.81
CA PRO A 118 -8.87 -3.07 -4.40
C PRO A 118 -7.45 -2.87 -3.82
N PRO A 119 -7.30 -2.89 -2.47
CA PRO A 119 -6.00 -2.86 -1.78
C PRO A 119 -5.21 -4.17 -1.98
N GLY A 120 -4.02 -4.29 -1.38
CA GLY A 120 -3.14 -5.44 -1.62
C GLY A 120 -2.37 -6.04 -0.44
N HIS A 121 -2.06 -5.29 0.62
CA HIS A 121 -1.09 -5.73 1.64
C HIS A 121 -1.46 -7.00 2.45
N HIS A 122 -2.70 -7.48 2.39
CA HIS A 122 -3.14 -8.74 3.03
C HIS A 122 -3.09 -9.96 2.11
N CYS A 123 -2.98 -9.80 0.79
CA CYS A 123 -2.99 -10.95 -0.11
C CYS A 123 -1.67 -11.72 0.00
N GLU A 124 -1.71 -12.89 0.60
CA GLU A 124 -0.57 -13.81 0.69
C GLU A 124 -0.28 -14.47 -0.66
N THR A 125 0.74 -15.34 -0.71
CA THR A 125 1.18 -16.05 -1.91
C THR A 125 0.03 -16.67 -2.70
N SER A 126 -0.96 -17.28 -2.05
CA SER A 126 -2.11 -17.91 -2.71
C SER A 126 -3.43 -17.73 -1.96
N THR A 127 -3.51 -16.73 -1.07
CA THR A 127 -4.69 -16.48 -0.24
C THR A 127 -5.14 -15.02 -0.43
N PRO A 128 -6.19 -14.76 -1.21
CA PRO A 128 -6.86 -13.46 -1.19
C PRO A 128 -7.65 -13.32 0.12
N MET A 129 -7.43 -12.24 0.86
CA MET A 129 -8.04 -11.98 2.17
C MET A 129 -7.97 -10.49 2.52
N GLY A 130 -8.74 -10.03 3.51
CA GLY A 130 -8.70 -8.64 3.96
C GLY A 130 -8.94 -7.64 2.83
N PHE A 131 -9.91 -7.92 1.98
CA PHE A 131 -10.25 -7.15 0.78
C PHE A 131 -9.23 -7.21 -0.36
N CYS A 132 -8.07 -7.85 -0.15
CA CYS A 132 -6.95 -7.84 -1.08
C CYS A 132 -7.00 -9.02 -2.05
N LEU A 133 -6.83 -8.75 -3.35
CA LEU A 133 -6.80 -9.78 -4.40
C LEU A 133 -5.39 -10.11 -4.91
N PHE A 134 -4.49 -9.12 -4.88
CA PHE A 134 -3.07 -9.26 -5.24
C PHE A 134 -2.22 -8.40 -4.31
N GLY A 135 -0.98 -8.82 -4.02
CA GLY A 135 -0.01 -8.05 -3.23
C GLY A 135 0.57 -6.86 -3.99
N ASN A 136 -0.23 -5.82 -4.25
CA ASN A 136 0.09 -4.69 -5.13
C ASN A 136 1.49 -4.09 -4.88
N VAL A 137 1.79 -3.75 -3.62
CA VAL A 137 3.07 -3.13 -3.24
C VAL A 137 4.23 -4.13 -3.28
N ALA A 138 4.01 -5.38 -2.85
CA ALA A 138 5.00 -6.45 -2.95
C ALA A 138 5.37 -6.76 -4.41
N ILE A 139 4.40 -6.76 -5.32
CA ILE A 139 4.61 -6.87 -6.77
C ILE A 139 5.45 -5.69 -7.27
N GLY A 140 5.14 -4.45 -6.85
CA GLY A 140 5.94 -3.27 -7.15
C GLY A 140 7.40 -3.39 -6.70
N ALA A 141 7.61 -3.88 -5.47
CA ALA A 141 8.93 -4.11 -4.91
C ALA A 141 9.72 -5.15 -5.72
N LYS A 142 9.13 -6.31 -6.03
CA LYS A 142 9.78 -7.33 -6.87
C LYS A 142 10.00 -6.85 -8.30
N TYR A 143 9.07 -6.10 -8.87
CA TYR A 143 9.22 -5.49 -10.18
C TYR A 143 10.43 -4.54 -10.23
N ALA A 144 10.61 -3.68 -9.23
CA ALA A 144 11.79 -2.83 -9.15
C ALA A 144 13.11 -3.61 -9.00
N LEU A 145 13.11 -4.71 -8.23
CA LEU A 145 14.28 -5.58 -8.07
C LEU A 145 14.64 -6.34 -9.36
N GLU A 146 13.65 -6.87 -10.06
CA GLU A 146 13.85 -7.84 -11.14
C GLU A 146 13.84 -7.20 -12.53
N HIS A 147 12.96 -6.22 -12.78
CA HIS A 147 12.89 -5.52 -14.06
C HIS A 147 13.90 -4.36 -14.12
N HIS A 148 13.95 -3.53 -13.08
CA HIS A 148 14.84 -2.36 -13.02
C HIS A 148 16.21 -2.68 -12.39
N GLY A 149 16.40 -3.90 -11.88
CA GLY A 149 17.69 -4.36 -11.38
C GLY A 149 18.15 -3.69 -10.08
N LEU A 150 17.22 -3.13 -9.29
CA LEU A 150 17.57 -2.63 -7.96
C LEU A 150 18.11 -3.79 -7.09
N SER A 151 19.13 -3.50 -6.30
CA SER A 151 19.73 -4.44 -5.37
C SER A 151 19.01 -4.49 -4.02
N ARG A 152 18.39 -3.39 -3.59
CA ARG A 152 17.63 -3.32 -2.33
C ARG A 152 16.39 -2.43 -2.44
N VAL A 153 15.27 -2.86 -1.86
CA VAL A 153 14.03 -2.07 -1.73
C VAL A 153 13.47 -2.19 -0.33
N ALA A 154 12.74 -1.19 0.15
CA ALA A 154 12.03 -1.28 1.43
C ALA A 154 10.54 -1.02 1.23
N VAL A 155 9.69 -1.79 1.89
CA VAL A 155 8.26 -1.52 2.04
C VAL A 155 8.02 -1.05 3.47
N VAL A 156 7.42 0.13 3.61
CA VAL A 156 6.94 0.66 4.88
C VAL A 156 5.42 0.67 4.84
N ASP A 157 4.81 -0.18 5.64
CA ASP A 157 3.38 -0.32 5.78
C ASP A 157 2.93 0.35 7.08
N PHE A 158 2.11 1.38 6.94
CA PHE A 158 1.50 2.11 8.06
C PHE A 158 -0.02 1.98 8.10
N ASP A 159 -0.59 1.09 7.28
CA ASP A 159 -1.95 0.62 7.50
C ASP A 159 -2.06 0.03 8.91
N VAL A 160 -3.21 0.23 9.56
CA VAL A 160 -3.40 -0.18 10.95
C VAL A 160 -3.42 -1.70 11.11
N HIS A 161 -3.76 -2.43 10.03
CA HIS A 161 -3.75 -3.88 10.03
C HIS A 161 -2.36 -4.39 9.64
N HIS A 162 -1.99 -5.55 10.18
CA HIS A 162 -0.73 -6.18 9.81
C HIS A 162 -0.69 -6.49 8.32
N GLY A 163 0.31 -5.97 7.59
CA GLY A 163 0.58 -6.31 6.19
C GLY A 163 1.11 -7.74 5.99
N ASN A 164 0.32 -8.74 6.42
CA ASN A 164 0.68 -10.16 6.42
C ASN A 164 0.99 -10.70 5.02
N GLY A 165 0.27 -10.21 3.99
CA GLY A 165 0.52 -10.57 2.61
C GLY A 165 1.87 -10.05 2.12
N THR A 166 2.17 -8.77 2.37
CA THR A 166 3.49 -8.21 2.06
C THR A 166 4.60 -8.95 2.81
N GLN A 167 4.38 -9.27 4.10
CA GLN A 167 5.32 -10.07 4.90
C GLN A 167 5.57 -11.45 4.27
N ASP A 168 4.51 -12.19 3.93
CA ASP A 168 4.60 -13.52 3.30
C ASP A 168 5.34 -13.48 1.96
N LEU A 169 4.92 -12.58 1.07
CA LEU A 169 5.44 -12.45 -0.29
C LEU A 169 6.92 -12.03 -0.36
N LEU A 170 7.39 -11.33 0.67
CA LEU A 170 8.78 -10.86 0.79
C LEU A 170 9.59 -11.61 1.87
N TRP A 171 9.00 -12.62 2.51
CA TRP A 171 9.61 -13.36 3.62
C TRP A 171 11.00 -13.90 3.30
N ASN A 172 11.15 -14.47 2.10
CA ASN A 172 12.40 -15.07 1.61
C ASN A 172 13.13 -14.19 0.58
N GLU A 173 12.94 -12.87 0.60
CA GLU A 173 13.62 -11.93 -0.30
C GLU A 173 14.65 -11.09 0.45
N ALA A 174 15.92 -11.53 0.48
CA ALA A 174 17.00 -10.85 1.18
C ALA A 174 17.26 -9.40 0.68
N ARG A 175 16.81 -9.07 -0.53
CA ARG A 175 16.92 -7.72 -1.12
C ARG A 175 15.79 -6.79 -0.68
N ALA A 176 14.74 -7.31 -0.04
CA ALA A 176 13.60 -6.51 0.40
C ALA A 176 13.57 -6.41 1.92
N LEU A 177 13.32 -5.21 2.44
CA LEU A 177 13.01 -4.97 3.85
C LEU A 177 11.52 -4.66 3.99
N THR A 178 10.81 -5.44 4.78
CA THR A 178 9.40 -5.21 5.10
C THR A 178 9.30 -4.64 6.52
N ILE A 179 8.68 -3.47 6.67
CA ILE A 179 8.39 -2.84 7.94
C ILE A 179 6.89 -2.61 8.00
N THR A 180 6.23 -3.06 9.05
CA THR A 180 4.79 -2.88 9.24
C THR A 180 4.53 -2.40 10.67
N SER A 181 3.67 -1.40 10.82
CA SER A 181 3.25 -0.86 12.12
C SER A 181 1.74 -0.99 12.29
N GLN A 182 1.34 -2.07 12.95
CA GLN A 182 -0.04 -2.48 13.09
C GLN A 182 -0.55 -2.32 14.52
N GLN A 183 -1.85 -2.09 14.67
CA GLN A 183 -2.49 -2.32 15.96
C GLN A 183 -2.41 -3.81 16.31
N MET A 184 -2.06 -4.12 17.56
CA MET A 184 -2.10 -5.48 18.07
C MET A 184 -2.58 -5.48 19.54
N PRO A 185 -3.59 -6.30 19.90
CA PRO A 185 -4.32 -7.23 19.03
C PRO A 185 -5.32 -6.53 18.08
N LEU A 186 -5.37 -7.00 16.84
CA LEU A 186 -6.38 -6.67 15.82
C LEU A 186 -6.41 -7.81 14.78
N TRP A 187 -7.43 -7.86 13.92
CA TRP A 187 -7.38 -8.68 12.70
C TRP A 187 -6.12 -8.29 11.88
N PRO A 188 -5.38 -9.22 11.24
CA PRO A 188 -5.65 -10.66 11.09
C PRO A 188 -5.15 -11.55 12.23
N GLY A 189 -4.69 -10.99 13.35
CA GLY A 189 -4.16 -11.76 14.49
C GLY A 189 -2.72 -12.26 14.29
N SER A 190 -1.95 -11.58 13.45
CA SER A 190 -0.53 -11.85 13.20
C SER A 190 0.30 -10.56 13.30
N GLY A 191 1.61 -10.64 13.01
CA GLY A 191 2.53 -9.50 13.10
C GLY A 191 3.29 -9.46 14.42
N GLU A 192 3.70 -10.62 14.94
CA GLU A 192 4.49 -10.67 16.16
C GLU A 192 5.87 -10.07 15.95
N ARG A 193 6.40 -9.39 16.97
CA ARG A 193 7.77 -8.82 16.92
C ARG A 193 8.85 -9.90 16.73
N SER A 194 8.57 -11.15 17.09
CA SER A 194 9.45 -12.33 16.92
C SER A 194 9.64 -12.72 15.46
N ASP A 195 8.72 -12.35 14.56
CA ASP A 195 8.80 -12.68 13.15
C ASP A 195 9.81 -11.76 12.46
N LYS A 196 10.96 -12.35 12.08
CA LYS A 196 12.09 -11.61 11.48
C LYS A 196 12.27 -11.86 9.98
N GLY A 197 11.41 -12.68 9.36
CA GLY A 197 11.60 -13.10 7.98
C GLY A 197 12.75 -14.10 7.82
N GLY A 198 12.95 -14.60 6.60
CA GLY A 198 14.01 -15.56 6.29
C GLY A 198 15.43 -14.97 6.35
N PHE A 199 15.55 -13.63 6.34
CA PHE A 199 16.83 -12.92 6.23
C PHE A 199 16.98 -11.76 7.22
N ASP A 200 16.29 -11.80 8.37
CA ASP A 200 16.18 -10.65 9.30
C ASP A 200 15.66 -9.38 8.60
N ASN A 201 14.76 -9.61 7.65
CA ASN A 201 14.26 -8.63 6.68
C ASN A 201 12.82 -8.20 6.95
N VAL A 202 12.23 -8.62 8.07
CA VAL A 202 10.90 -8.21 8.53
C VAL A 202 11.02 -7.51 9.88
N VAL A 203 10.32 -6.38 10.01
CA VAL A 203 10.25 -5.58 11.23
C VAL A 203 8.80 -5.28 11.54
N ASN A 204 8.24 -6.09 12.43
CA ASN A 204 6.90 -5.90 12.96
C ASN A 204 6.92 -4.97 14.17
N LEU A 205 6.05 -3.98 14.13
CA LEU A 205 5.88 -2.96 15.16
C LEU A 205 4.45 -3.03 15.68
N PRO A 206 4.13 -3.97 16.58
CA PRO A 206 2.83 -4.01 17.23
C PRO A 206 2.64 -2.76 18.09
N ILE A 207 1.51 -2.08 17.88
CA ILE A 207 1.10 -0.87 18.57
C ILE A 207 -0.16 -1.18 19.37
N GLU A 208 -0.15 -0.81 20.65
CA GLU A 208 -1.31 -1.02 21.51
C GLU A 208 -2.49 -0.15 21.06
N PRO A 209 -3.74 -0.63 21.21
CA PRO A 209 -4.93 0.21 21.03
C PRO A 209 -4.81 1.54 21.79
N GLU A 210 -5.52 2.54 21.30
CA GLU A 210 -5.57 3.92 21.81
C GLU A 210 -4.25 4.70 21.69
N SER A 211 -3.20 4.11 21.10
CA SER A 211 -1.91 4.79 20.93
C SER A 211 -2.03 6.03 20.05
N SER A 212 -1.38 7.11 20.49
CA SER A 212 -1.39 8.40 19.80
C SER A 212 -0.34 8.53 18.70
N GLY A 213 -0.46 9.58 17.90
CA GLY A 213 0.57 9.99 16.95
C GLY A 213 1.95 10.22 17.58
N ASP A 214 2.03 10.69 18.83
CA ASP A 214 3.31 10.88 19.54
C ASP A 214 4.00 9.55 19.84
N GLN A 215 3.23 8.52 20.23
CA GLN A 215 3.78 7.18 20.44
C GLN A 215 4.27 6.57 19.13
N MET A 216 3.51 6.73 18.04
CA MET A 216 3.96 6.34 16.69
C MET A 216 5.26 7.06 16.31
N ARG A 217 5.33 8.38 16.46
CA ARG A 217 6.52 9.18 16.13
C ARG A 217 7.75 8.70 16.89
N ALA A 218 7.60 8.41 18.18
CA ALA A 218 8.67 7.88 19.01
C ALA A 218 9.15 6.51 18.51
N LEU A 219 8.22 5.60 18.21
CA LEU A 219 8.49 4.26 17.70
C LEU A 219 9.23 4.30 16.35
N TYR A 220 8.72 5.08 15.40
CA TYR A 220 9.33 5.26 14.08
C TYR A 220 10.72 5.89 14.15
N THR A 221 10.89 6.90 15.01
CA THR A 221 12.18 7.57 15.20
C THR A 221 13.22 6.63 15.82
N ALA A 222 12.80 5.80 16.77
CA ALA A 222 13.70 4.90 17.48
C ALA A 222 14.06 3.64 16.67
N GLU A 223 13.13 3.10 15.87
CA GLU A 223 13.29 1.76 15.28
C GLU A 223 13.24 1.77 13.74
N VAL A 224 12.23 2.40 13.14
CA VAL A 224 12.02 2.35 11.68
C VAL A 224 13.09 3.13 10.93
N PHE A 225 13.26 4.41 11.28
CA PHE A 225 14.14 5.30 10.53
C PHE A 225 15.62 4.87 10.60
N PRO A 226 16.16 4.43 11.76
CA PRO A 226 17.50 3.86 11.80
C PRO A 226 17.62 2.58 10.96
N ARG A 227 16.61 1.69 10.99
CA ARG A 227 16.63 0.44 10.23
C ARG A 227 16.61 0.67 8.72
N LEU A 228 15.83 1.64 8.23
CA LEU A 228 15.83 2.05 6.83
C LEU A 228 17.22 2.57 6.40
N ARG A 229 17.81 3.48 7.18
CA ARG A 229 19.15 4.02 6.91
C ARG A 229 20.25 2.95 6.94
N ALA A 230 20.13 1.96 7.81
CA ALA A 230 21.07 0.84 7.87
C ALA A 230 20.94 -0.07 6.64
N PHE A 231 19.71 -0.32 6.18
CA PHE A 231 19.44 -1.17 5.02
C PHE A 231 19.83 -0.51 3.70
N LYS A 232 19.74 0.82 3.61
CA LYS A 232 20.03 1.61 2.40
C LYS A 232 19.28 1.05 1.17
N PRO A 233 17.93 0.98 1.21
CA PRO A 233 17.16 0.64 0.03
C PRO A 233 17.45 1.66 -1.09
N GLU A 234 17.28 1.24 -2.33
CA GLU A 234 17.39 2.09 -3.52
C GLU A 234 16.03 2.62 -3.97
N MET A 235 14.93 2.17 -3.34
CA MET A 235 13.58 2.72 -3.48
C MET A 235 12.79 2.38 -2.22
N ILE A 236 11.97 3.33 -1.75
CA ILE A 236 11.02 3.10 -0.65
C ILE A 236 9.62 2.98 -1.25
N PHE A 237 8.94 1.90 -0.88
CA PHE A 237 7.53 1.67 -1.14
C PHE A 237 6.74 1.95 0.12
N ILE A 238 5.54 2.52 -0.04
CA ILE A 238 4.63 2.79 1.06
C ILE A 238 3.31 2.08 0.80
N SER A 239 2.95 1.16 1.69
CA SER A 239 1.57 0.65 1.81
C SER A 239 0.82 1.67 2.67
N ALA A 240 0.08 2.55 1.99
CA ALA A 240 -0.52 3.73 2.58
C ALA A 240 -1.98 3.49 2.95
N GLY A 241 -2.19 2.83 4.09
CA GLY A 241 -3.49 2.75 4.76
C GLY A 241 -3.71 3.93 5.71
N PHE A 242 -4.94 4.40 5.79
CA PHE A 242 -5.30 5.57 6.62
C PHE A 242 -6.30 5.22 7.73
N ASP A 243 -6.45 3.94 8.03
CA ASP A 243 -7.32 3.37 9.06
C ASP A 243 -6.73 3.38 10.48
N ALA A 244 -5.50 3.87 10.64
CA ALA A 244 -4.98 4.25 11.96
C ALA A 244 -5.55 5.61 12.43
N HIS A 245 -6.35 6.29 11.60
CA HIS A 245 -6.98 7.56 11.96
C HIS A 245 -7.97 7.36 13.11
N GLN A 246 -8.00 8.31 14.06
CA GLN A 246 -8.87 8.28 15.24
C GLN A 246 -10.38 8.15 14.96
N ASP A 247 -10.79 8.51 13.74
CA ASP A 247 -12.19 8.48 13.30
C ASP A 247 -12.53 7.19 12.53
N ASP A 248 -11.53 6.33 12.24
CA ASP A 248 -11.74 5.13 11.46
C ASP A 248 -12.54 4.07 12.24
N PRO A 249 -13.54 3.42 11.62
CA PRO A 249 -14.38 2.45 12.32
C PRO A 249 -13.73 1.07 12.52
N LEU A 250 -12.63 0.75 11.85
CA LEU A 250 -12.07 -0.61 11.83
C LEU A 250 -10.91 -0.83 12.79
N ALA A 251 -10.41 0.21 13.45
CA ALA A 251 -9.36 0.10 14.44
C ALA A 251 -9.53 1.09 15.59
N ASN A 252 -8.57 1.12 16.52
CA ASN A 252 -8.62 1.90 17.74
C ASN A 252 -7.34 2.70 17.98
N LEU A 253 -6.55 2.99 16.94
CA LEU A 253 -5.44 3.93 17.07
C LEU A 253 -5.96 5.37 16.97
N ASN A 254 -5.24 6.31 17.59
CA ASN A 254 -5.64 7.71 17.69
C ASN A 254 -4.72 8.61 16.88
N TRP A 255 -4.43 8.25 15.62
CA TRP A 255 -3.60 9.11 14.75
C TRP A 255 -4.47 10.18 14.10
N SER A 256 -3.87 11.32 13.84
CA SER A 256 -4.50 12.45 13.12
C SER A 256 -4.00 12.53 11.68
N THR A 257 -4.72 13.25 10.82
CA THR A 257 -4.25 13.69 9.50
C THR A 257 -2.82 14.28 9.52
N GLY A 258 -2.46 15.00 10.60
CA GLY A 258 -1.13 15.57 10.78
C GLY A 258 -0.03 14.54 11.01
N ASP A 259 -0.37 13.37 11.54
CA ASP A 259 0.57 12.27 11.77
C ASP A 259 0.94 11.56 10.48
N PHE A 260 -0.04 11.28 9.61
CA PHE A 260 0.23 10.74 8.27
C PHE A 260 1.08 11.69 7.43
N LYS A 261 0.80 13.00 7.49
CA LYS A 261 1.64 14.01 6.81
C LYS A 261 3.07 14.01 7.35
N TRP A 262 3.25 13.97 8.66
CA TRP A 262 4.58 13.93 9.27
C TRP A 262 5.36 12.67 8.88
N LEU A 263 4.72 11.50 8.97
CA LEU A 263 5.36 10.23 8.66
C LEU A 263 5.81 10.20 7.20
N THR A 264 4.96 10.66 6.29
CA THR A 264 5.30 10.80 4.87
C THR A 264 6.49 11.72 4.65
N LYS A 265 6.55 12.87 5.34
CA LYS A 265 7.69 13.80 5.25
C LYS A 265 9.00 13.16 5.69
N GLU A 266 9.00 12.44 6.81
CA GLU A 266 10.21 11.79 7.30
C GLU A 266 10.64 10.65 6.37
N LEU A 267 9.71 9.85 5.84
CA LEU A 267 10.01 8.81 4.85
C LEU A 267 10.60 9.41 3.56
N CYS A 268 9.99 10.47 3.03
CA CYS A 268 10.51 11.19 1.86
C CYS A 268 11.89 11.80 2.12
N LYS A 269 12.11 12.38 3.30
CA LYS A 269 13.41 12.92 3.70
C LYS A 269 14.47 11.82 3.74
N ILE A 270 14.17 10.68 4.36
CA ILE A 270 15.04 9.50 4.36
C ILE A 270 15.31 9.03 2.94
N ALA A 271 14.29 8.97 2.08
CA ALA A 271 14.46 8.62 0.67
C ALA A 271 15.42 9.60 -0.05
N GLY A 272 15.29 10.90 0.20
CA GLY A 272 16.22 11.92 -0.29
C GLY A 272 17.66 11.72 0.19
N GLU A 273 17.85 11.20 1.41
CA GLU A 273 19.17 10.89 1.97
C GLU A 273 19.82 9.63 1.37
N ILE A 274 19.04 8.58 1.04
CA ILE A 274 19.59 7.24 0.77
C ILE A 274 19.22 6.61 -0.57
N CYS A 275 18.20 7.13 -1.28
CA CYS A 275 17.73 6.57 -2.54
C CYS A 275 17.29 7.62 -3.58
N ASP A 276 17.93 8.79 -3.59
CA ASP A 276 17.67 9.89 -4.52
C ASP A 276 16.19 10.34 -4.55
N GLY A 277 15.50 10.22 -3.41
CA GLY A 277 14.09 10.60 -3.27
C GLY A 277 13.10 9.63 -3.88
N ARG A 278 13.53 8.44 -4.34
CA ARG A 278 12.66 7.46 -5.01
C ARG A 278 11.65 6.85 -4.04
N VAL A 279 10.41 7.32 -4.13
CA VAL A 279 9.26 6.85 -3.35
C VAL A 279 8.09 6.48 -4.26
N VAL A 280 7.51 5.30 -4.03
CA VAL A 280 6.24 4.86 -4.62
C VAL A 280 5.28 4.53 -3.48
N SER A 281 4.14 5.21 -3.42
CA SER A 281 3.09 4.97 -2.43
C SER A 281 1.84 4.42 -3.11
N ALA A 282 1.15 3.48 -2.48
CA ALA A 282 -0.10 2.91 -2.97
C ALA A 282 -1.15 2.88 -1.87
N LEU A 283 -2.39 3.24 -2.21
CA LEU A 283 -3.52 3.21 -1.29
C LEU A 283 -3.83 1.78 -0.82
N GLU A 284 -3.97 1.62 0.50
CA GLU A 284 -4.44 0.38 1.15
C GLU A 284 -5.81 0.64 1.83
N GLY A 285 -5.90 0.56 3.16
CA GLY A 285 -7.09 0.78 3.99
C GLY A 285 -7.45 2.24 4.32
N GLY A 286 -8.36 2.42 5.27
CA GLY A 286 -9.00 3.69 5.66
C GLY A 286 -10.45 3.78 5.17
N TYR A 287 -11.40 3.93 6.09
CA TYR A 287 -12.80 3.58 5.90
C TYR A 287 -13.80 4.62 6.42
N ASP A 288 -13.36 5.60 7.22
CA ASP A 288 -14.09 6.87 7.36
C ASP A 288 -13.81 7.75 6.14
N LEU A 289 -14.84 8.12 5.38
CA LEU A 289 -14.67 8.75 4.07
C LEU A 289 -14.06 10.15 4.13
N ASP A 290 -14.44 10.95 5.13
CA ASP A 290 -13.98 12.32 5.28
C ASP A 290 -12.53 12.31 5.80
N ALA A 291 -12.26 11.54 6.86
CA ALA A 291 -10.91 11.37 7.40
C ALA A 291 -9.94 10.78 6.36
N LEU A 292 -10.37 9.76 5.61
CA LEU A 292 -9.58 9.18 4.52
C LEU A 292 -9.19 10.23 3.48
N ALA A 293 -10.16 11.03 3.02
CA ALA A 293 -9.92 12.05 2.02
C ALA A 293 -8.92 13.11 2.50
N GLU A 294 -9.07 13.57 3.75
CA GLU A 294 -8.17 14.53 4.38
C GLU A 294 -6.75 13.97 4.58
N ALA A 295 -6.65 12.74 5.10
CA ALA A 295 -5.38 12.08 5.36
C ALA A 295 -4.60 11.78 4.07
N VAL A 296 -5.28 11.29 3.03
CA VAL A 296 -4.68 11.08 1.70
C VAL A 296 -4.25 12.42 1.09
N ALA A 297 -5.07 13.47 1.19
CA ALA A 297 -4.68 14.79 0.69
C ALA A 297 -3.42 15.32 1.38
N ALA A 298 -3.28 15.09 2.69
CA ALA A 298 -2.13 15.50 3.47
C ALA A 298 -0.86 14.65 3.19
N HIS A 299 -1.02 13.34 2.97
CA HIS A 299 0.02 12.44 2.48
C HIS A 299 0.55 12.91 1.12
N VAL A 300 -0.36 13.19 0.17
CA VAL A 300 0.01 13.66 -1.17
C VAL A 300 0.67 15.04 -1.13
N ASP A 301 0.24 15.95 -0.25
CA ASP A 301 0.95 17.23 -0.06
C ASP A 301 2.41 17.02 0.38
N ALA A 302 2.67 16.08 1.29
CA ALA A 302 4.04 15.76 1.70
C ALA A 302 4.88 15.16 0.56
N LEU A 303 4.28 14.32 -0.31
CA LEU A 303 4.94 13.82 -1.51
C LEU A 303 5.28 14.96 -2.49
N MET A 304 4.33 15.88 -2.71
CA MET A 304 4.51 17.04 -3.59
C MET A 304 5.62 17.96 -3.07
N GLU A 305 5.60 18.29 -1.77
CA GLU A 305 6.63 19.09 -1.09
C GLU A 305 8.04 18.47 -1.24
N ALA A 306 8.16 17.14 -1.19
CA ALA A 306 9.43 16.44 -1.37
C ALA A 306 9.90 16.35 -2.84
N SER A 307 8.98 16.49 -3.79
CA SER A 307 9.24 16.38 -5.23
C SER A 307 9.62 17.73 -5.88
N ALA A 308 9.38 18.83 -5.16
CA ALA A 308 9.64 20.21 -5.58
C ALA A 308 11.15 20.46 -5.74
#